data_AF-A0A7W1QL51-F1
#
_entry.id   AF-A0A7W1QL51-F1
#
_cell.length_a   1.000
_cell.length_b   1.000
_cell.length_c   1.000
_cell.angle_alpha   90.00
_cell.angle_beta   90.00
_cell.angle_gamma   90.00
#
_symmetry.space_group_name_H-M   'P 1'
#
loop_
_entity.id
_entity.type
_entity.pdbx_description
1 polymer ?
#
loop_
_entity_poly.entity_id
_entity_poly.type
_entity_poly.pdbx_seq_one_letter_code
_entity_poly.pdbx_strand_id
1 'polypeptide(L)'
;MWTLPNIITLVRICFTPVIALLPFIEGYWPKLIAFIIFVIAALSDIYDGYLARSRNEVTDLGKLLDPIADKLLLFATLIPIYWISRQRHDLYDIPIWGSIPLWVCLLLIGRELAMTAFRWWASRRGVIIPAGNAGKLKTTIQNIFVGAIILWFAFRDARKPMGWEHNRYAQYWNEFHGGFVAVTLAIAALLTVYSFAVYL
;
A
#
# COMPACT_ATOMS: atom_id res chain seq x y z
N MET A 1 -19.91 13.89 15.90
CA MET A 1 -19.64 13.82 14.44
C MET A 1 -18.17 14.08 14.13
N TRP A 2 -17.56 15.13 14.66
CA TRP A 2 -16.12 15.40 14.52
C TRP A 2 -15.36 14.88 15.74
N THR A 3 -14.77 13.69 15.61
CA THR A 3 -13.84 13.13 16.59
C THR A 3 -12.42 13.23 16.04
N LEU A 4 -11.41 13.21 16.91
CA LEU A 4 -10.02 13.24 16.48
C LEU A 4 -9.68 12.08 15.49
N PRO A 5 -10.15 10.83 15.71
CA PRO A 5 -10.01 9.76 14.73
C PRO A 5 -10.55 10.12 13.33
N ASN A 6 -11.78 10.63 13.25
CA ASN A 6 -12.40 10.97 11.96
C ASN A 6 -11.63 12.06 11.19
N ILE A 7 -11.05 13.03 11.92
CA ILE A 7 -10.23 14.09 11.30
C ILE A 7 -8.94 13.50 10.74
N ILE A 8 -8.29 12.59 11.47
CA ILE A 8 -7.09 11.88 10.99
C ILE A 8 -7.39 11.11 9.71
N THR A 9 -8.51 10.36 9.68
CA THR A 9 -8.95 9.62 8.50
C THR A 9 -9.23 10.55 7.31
N LEU A 10 -9.89 11.69 7.53
CA LEU A 10 -10.17 12.66 6.48
C LEU A 10 -8.88 13.29 5.92
N VAL A 11 -7.96 13.66 6.79
CA VAL A 11 -6.64 14.19 6.41
C VAL A 11 -5.87 13.16 5.57
N ARG A 12 -5.90 11.88 5.95
CA ARG A 12 -5.32 10.78 5.17
C ARG A 12 -5.93 10.68 3.77
N ILE A 13 -7.26 10.79 3.64
CA ILE A 13 -7.94 10.81 2.33
C ILE A 13 -7.44 12.00 1.50
N CYS A 14 -7.28 13.19 2.10
CA CYS A 14 -6.78 14.38 1.41
C CYS A 14 -5.31 14.25 0.94
N PHE A 15 -4.46 13.54 1.68
CA PHE A 15 -3.07 13.29 1.28
C PHE A 15 -2.93 12.19 0.21
N THR A 16 -3.94 11.35 0.05
CA THR A 16 -3.88 10.20 -0.86
C THR A 16 -3.61 10.60 -2.32
N PRO A 17 -4.24 11.65 -2.91
CA PRO A 17 -3.88 12.17 -4.23
C PRO A 17 -2.43 12.65 -4.33
N VAL A 18 -1.88 13.24 -3.26
CA VAL A 18 -0.49 13.70 -3.23
C VAL A 18 0.47 12.51 -3.32
N ILE A 19 0.20 11.45 -2.55
CA ILE A 19 0.95 10.18 -2.63
C ILE A 19 0.88 9.61 -4.05
N ALA A 20 -0.27 9.73 -4.73
CA ALA A 20 -0.42 9.21 -6.08
C ALA A 20 0.38 9.98 -7.14
N LEU A 21 0.50 11.30 -6.99
CA LEU A 21 1.12 12.18 -8.00
C LEU A 21 2.64 12.29 -7.85
N LEU A 22 3.16 12.26 -6.62
CA LEU A 22 4.59 12.43 -6.37
C LEU A 22 5.51 11.43 -7.13
N PRO A 23 5.17 10.14 -7.28
CA PRO A 23 6.00 9.19 -8.02
C PRO A 23 6.21 9.51 -9.50
N PHE A 24 5.32 10.31 -10.11
CA PHE A 24 5.45 10.75 -11.50
C PHE A 24 6.46 11.89 -11.69
N ILE A 25 6.81 12.60 -10.62
CA ILE A 25 7.77 13.71 -10.68
C ILE A 25 9.19 13.14 -10.69
N GLU A 26 10.05 13.67 -11.57
CA GLU A 26 11.43 13.21 -11.71
C GLU A 26 12.29 13.48 -10.47
N GLY A 27 13.33 12.66 -10.29
CA GLY A 27 14.25 12.75 -9.16
C GLY A 27 13.79 11.95 -7.92
N TYR A 28 14.72 11.81 -6.96
CA TYR A 28 14.52 10.97 -5.79
C TYR A 28 13.69 11.63 -4.68
N TRP A 29 13.75 12.95 -4.54
CA TRP A 29 13.04 13.69 -3.49
C TRP A 29 11.52 13.47 -3.53
N PRO A 30 10.83 13.56 -4.68
CA PRO A 30 9.40 13.29 -4.73
C PRO A 30 9.02 11.88 -4.24
N LYS A 31 9.78 10.84 -4.63
CA LYS A 31 9.52 9.46 -4.17
C LYS A 31 9.82 9.30 -2.69
N LEU A 32 10.88 9.94 -2.19
CA LEU A 32 11.20 9.92 -0.76
C LEU A 32 10.10 10.62 0.07
N ILE A 33 9.59 11.75 -0.40
CA ILE A 33 8.45 12.43 0.23
C ILE A 33 7.19 11.55 0.14
N ALA A 34 6.92 10.90 -0.99
CA ALA A 34 5.80 9.97 -1.13
C ALA A 34 5.90 8.82 -0.12
N PHE A 35 7.11 8.26 0.07
CA PHE A 35 7.36 7.23 1.07
C PHE A 35 7.08 7.73 2.49
N ILE A 36 7.58 8.91 2.86
CA ILE A 36 7.37 9.50 4.19
C ILE A 36 5.88 9.72 4.44
N ILE A 37 5.15 10.34 3.50
CA ILE A 37 3.71 10.58 3.62
C ILE A 37 2.96 9.24 3.70
N PHE A 38 3.33 8.25 2.90
CA PHE A 38 2.74 6.91 2.95
C PHE A 38 2.93 6.24 4.32
N VAL A 39 4.14 6.28 4.88
CA VAL A 39 4.42 5.72 6.21
C VAL A 39 3.59 6.43 7.28
N ILE A 40 3.52 7.76 7.25
CA ILE A 40 2.70 8.54 8.17
C ILE A 40 1.22 8.14 8.03
N ALA A 41 0.71 8.02 6.81
CA ALA A 41 -0.67 7.63 6.54
C ALA A 41 -0.97 6.20 7.04
N ALA A 42 -0.08 5.24 6.78
CA ALA A 42 -0.24 3.85 7.22
C ALA A 42 -0.16 3.72 8.75
N LEU A 43 0.71 4.47 9.41
CA LEU A 43 0.79 4.50 10.87
C LEU A 43 -0.41 5.22 11.49
N SER A 44 -0.91 6.28 10.85
CA SER A 44 -2.06 7.03 11.34
C SER A 44 -3.36 6.20 11.37
N ASP A 45 -3.51 5.23 10.47
CA ASP A 45 -4.63 4.28 10.44
C ASP A 45 -4.62 3.29 11.63
N ILE A 46 -3.42 2.91 12.07
CA ILE A 46 -3.30 2.10 13.28
C ILE A 46 -3.65 2.94 14.50
N TYR A 47 -3.23 4.21 14.49
CA TYR A 47 -3.40 5.13 15.60
C TYR A 47 -4.84 5.65 15.74
N ASP A 48 -5.52 6.02 14.65
CA ASP A 48 -6.91 6.51 14.68
C ASP A 48 -7.86 5.41 15.19
N GLY A 49 -7.68 4.17 14.75
CA GLY A 49 -8.43 3.01 15.23
C GLY A 49 -8.15 2.68 16.70
N TYR A 50 -6.90 2.82 17.16
CA TYR A 50 -6.56 2.68 18.58
C TYR A 50 -7.24 3.79 19.42
N LEU A 51 -7.19 5.02 18.94
CA LEU A 51 -7.76 6.17 19.63
C LEU A 51 -9.29 6.07 19.74
N ALA A 52 -9.97 5.67 18.66
CA ALA A 52 -11.40 5.45 18.65
C ALA A 52 -11.83 4.39 19.68
N ARG A 53 -11.09 3.28 19.79
CA ARG A 53 -11.38 2.21 20.77
C ARG A 53 -11.07 2.61 22.20
N SER A 54 -9.91 3.24 22.43
CA SER A 54 -9.48 3.63 23.78
C SER A 54 -10.31 4.77 24.37
N ARG A 55 -10.83 5.67 23.54
CA ARG A 55 -11.70 6.78 23.95
C ARG A 55 -13.18 6.49 23.84
N ASN A 56 -13.57 5.29 23.40
CA ASN A 56 -14.95 4.94 23.11
C ASN A 56 -15.62 5.92 22.10
N GLU A 57 -14.83 6.48 21.19
CA GLU A 57 -15.21 7.46 20.17
C GLU A 57 -15.51 6.77 18.81
N VAL A 58 -16.05 5.55 18.85
CA VAL A 58 -16.41 4.81 17.63
C VAL A 58 -17.68 5.42 17.03
N THR A 59 -17.56 6.06 15.87
CA THR A 59 -18.68 6.73 15.19
C THR A 59 -19.08 6.03 13.89
N ASP A 60 -20.34 6.17 13.47
CA ASP A 60 -20.79 5.59 12.19
C ASP A 60 -20.14 6.25 10.97
N LEU A 61 -19.79 7.53 11.08
CA LEU A 61 -18.99 8.22 10.07
C LEU A 61 -17.60 7.60 9.94
N GLY A 62 -16.90 7.33 11.05
CA GLY A 62 -15.60 6.65 11.04
C GLY A 62 -15.69 5.27 10.39
N LYS A 63 -16.67 4.45 10.80
CA LYS A 63 -16.91 3.12 10.20
C LYS A 63 -17.15 3.16 8.67
N LEU A 64 -17.67 4.28 8.15
CA LEU A 64 -17.85 4.50 6.73
C LEU A 64 -16.56 5.00 6.04
N LEU A 65 -15.83 5.91 6.68
CA LEU A 65 -14.63 6.53 6.12
C LEU A 65 -13.44 5.58 6.10
N ASP A 66 -13.21 4.77 7.13
CA ASP A 66 -12.02 3.91 7.22
C ASP A 66 -11.90 2.96 6.00
N PRO A 67 -12.95 2.21 5.61
CA PRO A 67 -12.86 1.33 4.44
C PRO A 67 -12.71 2.07 3.11
N ILE A 68 -13.07 3.36 3.06
CA ILE A 68 -12.89 4.22 1.87
C ILE A 68 -11.44 4.69 1.82
N ALA A 69 -10.92 5.21 2.93
CA ALA A 69 -9.55 5.68 3.06
C ALA A 69 -8.54 4.57 2.71
N ASP A 70 -8.76 3.35 3.20
CA ASP A 70 -7.90 2.20 2.92
C ASP A 70 -7.83 1.87 1.43
N LYS A 71 -8.99 1.87 0.75
CA LYS A 71 -9.05 1.56 -0.69
C LYS A 71 -8.46 2.68 -1.54
N LEU A 72 -8.70 3.93 -1.16
CA LEU A 72 -8.10 5.07 -1.84
C LEU A 72 -6.58 5.02 -1.72
N LEU A 73 -6.04 4.75 -0.52
CA LEU A 73 -4.59 4.63 -0.32
C LEU A 73 -4.00 3.48 -1.13
N LEU A 74 -4.72 2.35 -1.20
CA LEU A 74 -4.33 1.22 -2.05
C LEU A 74 -4.25 1.61 -3.52
N PHE A 75 -5.27 2.26 -4.06
CA PHE A 75 -5.29 2.66 -5.48
C PHE A 75 -4.25 3.74 -5.79
N ALA A 76 -4.14 4.73 -4.91
CA ALA A 76 -3.18 5.81 -5.02
C ALA A 76 -1.73 5.36 -4.93
N THR A 77 -1.45 4.17 -4.43
CA THR A 77 -0.09 3.62 -4.39
C THR A 77 0.12 2.63 -5.51
N LEU A 78 -0.68 1.57 -5.62
CA LEU A 78 -0.46 0.51 -6.60
C LEU A 78 -0.57 0.97 -8.05
N ILE A 79 -1.50 1.88 -8.38
CA ILE A 79 -1.68 2.32 -9.77
C ILE A 79 -0.47 3.13 -10.26
N PRO A 80 0.00 4.17 -9.54
CA PRO A 80 1.23 4.88 -9.93
C PRO A 80 2.45 3.98 -9.98
N ILE A 81 2.65 3.10 -8.99
CA ILE A 81 3.79 2.18 -8.95
C ILE A 81 3.77 1.26 -10.17
N TYR A 82 2.63 0.65 -10.50
CA TYR A 82 2.48 -0.16 -11.72
C TYR A 82 2.84 0.64 -12.98
N TRP A 83 2.31 1.86 -13.10
CA TRP A 83 2.51 2.69 -14.27
C TRP A 83 3.97 3.10 -14.46
N ILE A 84 4.63 3.62 -13.43
CA ILE A 84 6.02 4.07 -13.51
C ILE A 84 6.98 2.90 -13.65
N SER A 85 6.70 1.75 -13.01
CA SER A 85 7.49 0.53 -13.16
C SER A 85 7.47 0.03 -14.59
N ARG A 86 6.33 0.17 -15.29
CA ARG A 86 6.20 -0.19 -16.70
C ARG A 86 6.85 0.82 -17.65
N GLN A 87 6.74 2.11 -17.38
CA GLN A 87 7.34 3.15 -18.24
C GLN A 87 8.87 3.23 -18.13
N ARG A 88 9.41 2.98 -16.94
CA ARG A 88 10.85 3.05 -16.63
C ARG A 88 11.42 1.68 -16.30
N HIS A 89 11.10 0.69 -17.14
CA HIS A 89 11.45 -0.72 -16.94
C HIS A 89 12.97 -0.91 -16.70
N ASP A 90 13.79 -0.18 -17.45
CA ASP A 90 15.24 -0.11 -17.30
C ASP A 90 15.72 0.31 -15.89
N LEU A 91 14.95 1.12 -15.18
CA LEU A 91 15.31 1.61 -13.83
C LEU A 91 14.54 0.91 -12.71
N TYR A 92 13.31 0.47 -12.92
CA TYR A 92 12.39 0.03 -11.87
C TYR A 92 11.97 -1.43 -11.98
N ASP A 93 12.74 -2.24 -12.71
CA ASP A 93 12.54 -3.69 -12.77
C ASP A 93 12.79 -4.36 -11.43
N ILE A 94 11.72 -4.92 -10.88
CA ILE A 94 11.77 -5.72 -9.67
C ILE A 94 12.47 -7.04 -10.03
N PRO A 95 13.52 -7.47 -9.29
CA PRO A 95 14.20 -8.73 -9.55
C PRO A 95 13.21 -9.90 -9.68
N ILE A 96 13.40 -10.76 -10.69
CA ILE A 96 12.54 -11.94 -11.01
C ILE A 96 11.20 -11.57 -11.66
N TRP A 97 10.64 -10.39 -11.37
CA TRP A 97 9.32 -9.96 -11.85
C TRP A 97 9.37 -9.05 -13.09
N GLY A 98 10.46 -8.30 -13.27
CA GLY A 98 10.51 -7.17 -14.19
C GLY A 98 9.61 -6.03 -13.70
N SER A 99 8.92 -5.34 -14.61
CA SER A 99 7.84 -4.44 -14.21
C SER A 99 6.73 -5.17 -13.45
N ILE A 100 6.01 -4.48 -12.56
CA ILE A 100 4.88 -5.09 -11.84
C ILE A 100 3.89 -5.70 -12.86
N PRO A 101 3.65 -7.02 -12.81
CA PRO A 101 2.72 -7.62 -13.75
C PRO A 101 1.30 -7.09 -13.51
N LEU A 102 0.60 -6.76 -14.59
CA LEU A 102 -0.77 -6.24 -14.53
C LEU A 102 -1.69 -7.18 -13.75
N TRP A 103 -1.53 -8.50 -13.91
CA TRP A 103 -2.33 -9.49 -13.19
C TRP A 103 -2.16 -9.40 -11.67
N VAL A 104 -0.96 -9.06 -11.16
CA VAL A 104 -0.73 -8.89 -9.73
C VAL A 104 -1.47 -7.66 -9.24
N CYS A 105 -1.36 -6.54 -9.96
CA CYS A 105 -2.06 -5.30 -9.63
C CYS A 105 -3.59 -5.51 -9.60
N LEU A 106 -4.14 -6.15 -10.63
CA LEU A 106 -5.56 -6.51 -10.70
C LEU A 106 -5.98 -7.48 -9.60
N LEU A 107 -5.12 -8.44 -9.23
CA LEU A 107 -5.40 -9.39 -8.16
C LEU A 107 -5.45 -8.70 -6.79
N LEU A 108 -4.51 -7.83 -6.47
CA LEU A 108 -4.47 -7.08 -5.20
C LEU A 108 -5.67 -6.14 -5.06
N ILE A 109 -5.98 -5.38 -6.12
CA ILE A 109 -7.11 -4.42 -6.15
C ILE A 109 -8.45 -5.16 -6.20
N GLY A 110 -8.60 -6.06 -7.17
CA GLY A 110 -9.83 -6.77 -7.44
C GLY A 110 -10.29 -7.59 -6.26
N ARG A 111 -9.37 -8.25 -5.54
CA ARG A 111 -9.71 -8.98 -4.31
C ARG A 111 -10.27 -8.07 -3.23
N GLU A 112 -9.71 -6.88 -3.01
CA GLU A 112 -10.22 -5.96 -1.97
C GLU A 112 -11.62 -5.45 -2.30
N LEU A 113 -11.88 -5.15 -3.57
CA LEU A 113 -13.21 -4.79 -4.04
C LEU A 113 -14.20 -5.96 -3.90
N ALA A 114 -13.81 -7.15 -4.33
CA ALA A 114 -14.64 -8.35 -4.25
C ALA A 114 -15.00 -8.70 -2.80
N MET A 115 -14.04 -8.69 -1.87
CA MET A 115 -14.31 -8.95 -0.46
C MET A 115 -15.19 -7.89 0.19
N THR A 116 -15.03 -6.62 -0.18
CA THR A 116 -15.90 -5.55 0.30
C THR A 116 -17.34 -5.75 -0.19
N ALA A 117 -17.51 -6.01 -1.49
CA ALA A 117 -18.81 -6.28 -2.09
C ALA A 117 -19.48 -7.53 -1.48
N PHE A 118 -18.71 -8.59 -1.27
CA PHE A 118 -19.19 -9.83 -0.66
C PHE A 118 -19.68 -9.62 0.77
N ARG A 119 -18.91 -8.93 1.62
CA ARG A 119 -19.32 -8.60 2.99
C ARG A 119 -20.57 -7.72 3.02
N TRP A 120 -20.65 -6.75 2.12
CA TRP A 120 -21.82 -5.88 2.01
C TRP A 120 -23.07 -6.65 1.59
N TRP A 121 -22.95 -7.55 0.62
CA TRP A 121 -24.04 -8.43 0.19
C TRP A 121 -24.49 -9.40 1.31
N ALA A 122 -23.54 -10.00 2.03
CA ALA A 122 -23.83 -10.90 3.15
C ALA A 122 -24.52 -10.16 4.31
N SER A 123 -24.08 -8.94 4.62
CA SER A 123 -24.68 -8.10 5.66
C SER A 123 -26.15 -7.78 5.38
N ARG A 124 -26.55 -7.60 4.11
CA ARG A 124 -27.96 -7.42 3.71
C ARG A 124 -28.84 -8.65 3.98
N ARG A 125 -28.22 -9.83 4.13
CA ARG A 125 -28.90 -11.09 4.46
C ARG A 125 -28.80 -11.45 5.96
N GLY A 126 -28.33 -10.52 6.79
CA GLY A 126 -28.13 -10.74 8.23
C GLY A 126 -26.90 -11.57 8.59
N VAL A 127 -26.05 -11.91 7.62
CA VAL A 127 -24.81 -12.68 7.86
C VAL A 127 -23.64 -11.70 8.01
N ILE A 128 -23.03 -11.68 9.19
CA ILE A 128 -21.82 -10.88 9.45
C ILE A 128 -20.60 -11.78 9.21
N ILE A 129 -19.80 -11.44 8.20
CA ILE A 129 -18.57 -12.15 7.89
C ILE A 129 -17.40 -11.42 8.59
N PRO A 130 -16.83 -11.99 9.66
CA PRO A 130 -15.73 -11.35 10.38
C PRO A 130 -14.46 -11.30 9.53
N ALA A 131 -13.60 -10.32 9.80
CA ALA A 131 -12.28 -10.25 9.20
C ALA A 131 -11.37 -11.34 9.80
N GLY A 132 -11.05 -12.37 9.03
CA GLY A 132 -10.12 -13.42 9.43
C GLY A 132 -8.66 -12.93 9.54
N ASN A 133 -7.86 -13.64 10.34
CA ASN A 133 -6.44 -13.32 10.57
C ASN A 133 -5.62 -13.30 9.27
N ALA A 134 -5.95 -14.16 8.30
CA ALA A 134 -5.33 -14.15 6.98
C ALA A 134 -5.50 -12.82 6.23
N GLY A 135 -6.65 -12.16 6.40
CA GLY A 135 -6.90 -10.84 5.81
C GLY A 135 -6.03 -9.75 6.43
N LYS A 136 -5.83 -9.78 7.75
CA LYS A 136 -4.96 -8.82 8.46
C LYS A 136 -3.51 -8.98 8.02
N LEU A 137 -3.00 -10.22 8.00
CA LEU A 137 -1.63 -10.50 7.57
C LEU A 137 -1.40 -10.06 6.12
N LYS A 138 -2.35 -10.34 5.22
CA LYS A 138 -2.33 -9.87 3.82
C LYS A 138 -2.15 -8.36 3.74
N THR A 139 -2.98 -7.59 4.45
CA THR A 139 -2.90 -6.12 4.43
C THR A 139 -1.56 -5.62 4.98
N THR A 140 -1.06 -6.22 6.07
CA THR A 140 0.25 -5.86 6.63
C THR A 140 1.38 -6.10 5.63
N ILE A 141 1.45 -7.28 5.02
CA ILE A 141 2.48 -7.60 4.02
C ILE A 141 2.37 -6.70 2.80
N GLN A 142 1.15 -6.39 2.35
CA GLN A 142 0.92 -5.50 1.22
C GLN A 142 1.39 -4.06 1.52
N ASN A 143 1.14 -3.53 2.72
CA ASN A 143 1.63 -2.21 3.11
C ASN A 143 3.16 -2.19 3.23
N ILE A 144 3.77 -3.28 3.71
CA ILE A 144 5.23 -3.44 3.72
C ILE A 144 5.79 -3.42 2.29
N PHE A 145 5.18 -4.17 1.37
CA PHE A 145 5.56 -4.17 -0.04
C PHE A 145 5.48 -2.75 -0.64
N VAL A 146 4.35 -2.06 -0.45
CA VAL A 146 4.14 -0.71 -0.99
C VAL A 146 5.16 0.29 -0.41
N GLY A 147 5.41 0.26 0.89
CA GLY A 147 6.44 1.11 1.50
C GLY A 147 7.84 0.81 0.96
N ALA A 148 8.19 -0.48 0.89
CA ALA A 148 9.50 -0.91 0.40
C ALA A 148 9.74 -0.49 -1.06
N ILE A 149 8.76 -0.68 -1.95
CA ILE A 149 8.94 -0.35 -3.36
C ILE A 149 9.06 1.16 -3.61
N ILE A 150 8.29 2.00 -2.89
CA ILE A 150 8.41 3.46 -3.02
C ILE A 150 9.78 3.91 -2.53
N LEU A 151 10.24 3.40 -1.38
CA LEU A 151 11.58 3.71 -0.86
C LEU A 151 12.68 3.21 -1.79
N TRP A 152 12.52 2.03 -2.38
CA TRP A 152 13.46 1.47 -3.33
C TRP A 152 13.55 2.32 -4.59
N PHE A 153 12.43 2.81 -5.14
CA PHE A 153 12.44 3.76 -6.26
C PHE A 153 13.15 5.08 -5.92
N ALA A 154 12.92 5.62 -4.73
CA ALA A 154 13.65 6.80 -4.25
C ALA A 154 15.17 6.52 -4.20
N PHE A 155 15.57 5.37 -3.67
CA PHE A 155 16.98 4.96 -3.63
C PHE A 155 17.57 4.80 -5.03
N ARG A 156 16.87 4.14 -5.95
CA ARG A 156 17.29 3.94 -7.35
C ARG A 156 17.57 5.26 -8.05
N ASP A 157 16.68 6.24 -7.89
CA ASP A 157 16.81 7.60 -8.43
C ASP A 157 17.98 8.37 -7.78
N ALA A 158 18.28 8.11 -6.51
CA ALA A 158 19.35 8.79 -5.77
C ALA A 158 20.76 8.31 -6.16
N ARG A 159 20.91 7.11 -6.76
CA ARG A 159 22.23 6.52 -7.01
C ARG A 159 23.11 7.36 -7.93
N LYS A 160 22.54 7.87 -9.03
CA LYS A 160 23.23 8.74 -9.99
C LYS A 160 23.69 10.06 -9.37
N PRO A 161 22.78 10.91 -8.83
CA PRO A 161 23.17 12.21 -8.29
C PRO A 161 24.09 12.11 -7.06
N MET A 162 24.02 11.02 -6.29
CA MET A 162 24.91 10.81 -5.14
C MET A 162 26.25 10.16 -5.50
N GLY A 163 26.50 9.84 -6.77
CA GLY A 163 27.73 9.16 -7.21
C GLY A 163 27.89 7.73 -6.68
N TRP A 164 26.78 7.07 -6.34
CA TRP A 164 26.78 5.73 -5.73
C TRP A 164 26.80 4.58 -6.74
N GLU A 165 26.85 4.87 -8.04
CA GLU A 165 26.80 3.84 -9.09
C GLU A 165 27.90 2.77 -8.95
N HIS A 166 29.10 3.19 -8.51
CA HIS A 166 30.26 2.32 -8.34
C HIS A 166 30.50 1.93 -6.87
N ASN A 167 29.64 2.36 -5.95
CA ASN A 167 29.80 2.07 -4.53
C ASN A 167 29.28 0.65 -4.23
N ARG A 168 30.17 -0.23 -3.76
CA ARG A 168 29.84 -1.63 -3.44
C ARG A 168 28.70 -1.76 -2.41
N TYR A 169 28.64 -0.89 -1.41
CA TYR A 169 27.57 -0.91 -0.41
C TYR A 169 26.23 -0.50 -1.01
N ALA A 170 26.22 0.50 -1.90
CA ALA A 170 25.02 0.93 -2.59
C ALA A 170 24.50 -0.13 -3.58
N GLN A 171 25.40 -0.86 -4.24
CA GLN A 171 25.05 -2.00 -5.09
C GLN A 171 24.46 -3.15 -4.27
N TYR A 172 25.11 -3.54 -3.18
CA TYR A 172 24.58 -4.54 -2.26
C TYR A 172 23.19 -4.16 -1.73
N TRP A 173 23.03 -2.91 -1.27
CA TRP A 173 21.75 -2.43 -0.77
C TRP A 173 20.67 -2.43 -1.87
N ASN A 174 21.03 -2.05 -3.09
CA ASN A 174 20.12 -2.10 -4.23
C ASN A 174 19.58 -3.52 -4.48
N GLU A 175 20.47 -4.52 -4.47
CA GLU A 175 20.12 -5.92 -4.68
C GLU A 175 19.29 -6.48 -3.52
N PHE A 176 19.74 -6.26 -2.28
CA PHE A 176 19.03 -6.70 -1.08
C PHE A 176 17.62 -6.11 -1.04
N HIS A 177 17.49 -4.79 -1.21
CA HIS A 177 16.19 -4.12 -1.14
C HIS A 177 15.29 -4.51 -2.32
N GLY A 178 15.84 -4.65 -3.53
CA GLY A 178 15.10 -5.16 -4.68
C GLY A 178 14.59 -6.59 -4.45
N GLY A 179 15.42 -7.46 -3.87
CA GLY A 179 15.02 -8.81 -3.47
C GLY A 179 13.93 -8.81 -2.40
N PHE A 180 14.04 -7.92 -1.41
CA PHE A 180 13.00 -7.74 -0.39
C PHE A 180 11.65 -7.31 -1.00
N VAL A 181 11.67 -6.37 -1.96
CA VAL A 181 10.48 -5.96 -2.73
C VAL A 181 9.89 -7.14 -3.51
N ALA A 182 10.74 -7.93 -4.19
CA ALA A 182 10.31 -9.10 -4.96
C ALA A 182 9.64 -10.17 -4.07
N VAL A 183 10.22 -10.45 -2.90
CA VAL A 183 9.70 -11.44 -1.94
C VAL A 183 8.40 -10.95 -1.32
N THR A 184 8.33 -9.69 -0.88
CA THR A 184 7.12 -9.14 -0.29
C THR A 184 5.96 -9.05 -1.29
N LEU A 185 6.24 -8.75 -2.56
CA LEU A 185 5.25 -8.84 -3.65
C LEU A 185 4.71 -10.26 -3.82
N ALA A 186 5.62 -11.26 -3.86
CA ALA A 186 5.24 -12.67 -3.99
C ALA A 186 4.33 -13.11 -2.83
N ILE A 187 4.72 -12.80 -1.60
CA ILE A 187 3.96 -13.14 -0.40
C ILE A 187 2.61 -12.39 -0.39
N ALA A 188 2.58 -11.10 -0.77
CA ALA A 188 1.34 -10.35 -0.87
C ALA A 188 0.37 -10.98 -1.87
N ALA A 189 0.85 -11.38 -3.05
CA ALA A 189 0.05 -12.05 -4.07
C ALA A 189 -0.48 -13.40 -3.57
N LEU A 190 0.37 -14.24 -2.99
CA LEU A 190 0.00 -15.54 -2.43
C LEU A 190 -1.03 -15.42 -1.31
N LEU A 191 -0.80 -14.51 -0.35
CA LEU A 191 -1.74 -14.24 0.73
C LEU A 191 -3.07 -13.67 0.21
N THR A 192 -3.06 -12.93 -0.89
CA THR A 192 -4.29 -12.42 -1.50
C THR A 192 -5.14 -13.56 -2.06
N VAL A 193 -4.52 -14.53 -2.73
CA VAL A 193 -5.21 -15.73 -3.22
C VAL A 193 -5.70 -16.58 -2.04
N TYR A 194 -4.82 -16.89 -1.08
CA TYR A 194 -5.16 -17.70 0.09
C TYR A 194 -6.31 -17.09 0.90
N SER A 195 -6.20 -15.79 1.21
CA SER A 195 -7.21 -15.06 1.96
C SER A 195 -8.50 -14.83 1.18
N PHE A 196 -8.59 -15.15 -0.10
CA PHE A 196 -9.84 -15.20 -0.86
C PHE A 196 -10.43 -16.61 -0.82
N ALA A 197 -9.59 -17.63 -1.03
CA ALA A 197 -9.99 -19.04 -0.97
C ALA A 197 -10.59 -19.43 0.39
N VAL A 198 -10.13 -18.85 1.50
CA VAL A 198 -10.69 -19.10 2.85
C VAL A 198 -12.15 -18.64 3.00
N TYR A 199 -12.66 -17.76 2.13
CA TYR A 199 -14.05 -17.28 2.17
C TYR A 199 -14.96 -17.94 1.13
N LEU A 200 -14.42 -18.80 0.26
CA LEU A 200 -15.19 -19.63 -0.67
C LEU A 200 -15.62 -20.93 0.03
#